data_AF-A0A255GYK1-F1
#
_entry.id   AF-A0A255GYK1-F1
#
_cell.length_a   1.000
_cell.length_b   1.000
_cell.length_c   1.000
_cell.angle_alpha   90.00
_cell.angle_beta   90.00
_cell.angle_gamma   90.00
#
_symmetry.space_group_name_H-M   'P 1'
#
loop_
_entity.id
_entity.type
_entity.pdbx_description
1 polymer ?
#
loop_
_entity_poly.entity_id
_entity_poly.type
_entity_poly.pdbx_seq_one_letter_code
_entity_poly.pdbx_strand_id
1 'polypeptide(L)'
;MTNTPLTWSTEQVNPRSIDLDTKPTEEVVRSILAEDETVAAAVSAVGPQIARAVDLAVAALSAGGRIHYVGSGTSGRMGVLDAVELLPTYRVGDDKFTAHLAGGPGAMSLAVEGAEDDPEAGAAAVAEAGPNDLVIGLAASGRTPYVGGALAAARERGLPTVLIAANPNAPLAEHADVAVLADTGPEVITGSTRMKAASAQKMILNSLSTAAMVRLGKVYSNLMIDMMPTNEKLRARSVRMLVQGSGADEQRCAEVLAQAGGEVRLALTALLADVPVAAAREALAACPAAADRPGDPTGIRTAVQRLRDAARKTG
;
A
#
# COMPACT_ATOMS: atom_id res chain seq x y z
N MET A 1 -42.45 9.97 9.62
CA MET A 1 -41.35 10.75 9.01
C MET A 1 -40.97 10.04 7.72
N THR A 2 -41.09 10.72 6.58
CA THR A 2 -40.72 10.18 5.27
C THR A 2 -39.21 9.95 5.26
N ASN A 3 -38.81 8.68 5.33
CA ASN A 3 -37.42 8.22 5.34
C ASN A 3 -36.84 8.43 3.94
N THR A 4 -36.41 9.66 3.63
CA THR A 4 -35.57 9.90 2.47
C THR A 4 -34.22 9.26 2.79
N PRO A 5 -33.77 8.24 2.04
CA PRO A 5 -32.49 7.61 2.32
C PRO A 5 -31.41 8.69 2.27
N LEU A 6 -30.60 8.80 3.33
CA LEU A 6 -29.42 9.64 3.30
C LEU A 6 -28.56 9.20 2.10
N THR A 7 -28.07 10.14 1.31
CA THR A 7 -27.19 9.83 0.16
C THR A 7 -25.82 9.28 0.57
N TRP A 8 -25.55 9.26 1.89
CA TRP A 8 -24.28 8.85 2.51
C TRP A 8 -24.45 7.47 3.16
N SER A 9 -24.01 6.41 2.46
CA SER A 9 -24.12 5.03 2.98
C SER A 9 -23.46 4.86 4.35
N THR A 10 -22.38 5.60 4.62
CA THR A 10 -21.63 5.57 5.88
C THR A 10 -22.42 6.06 7.10
N GLU A 11 -23.44 6.88 6.89
CA GLU A 11 -24.27 7.48 7.97
C GLU A 11 -25.67 6.82 8.07
N GLN A 12 -25.99 5.88 7.18
CA GLN A 12 -27.26 5.18 7.22
C GLN A 12 -27.32 4.22 8.41
N VAL A 13 -28.53 4.04 8.95
CA VAL A 13 -28.80 3.00 9.95
C VAL A 13 -28.72 1.64 9.29
N ASN A 14 -28.01 0.71 9.91
CA ASN A 14 -27.99 -0.67 9.47
C ASN A 14 -29.24 -1.42 9.97
N PRO A 15 -30.13 -1.88 9.09
CA PRO A 15 -31.35 -2.58 9.50
C PRO A 15 -31.08 -3.92 10.20
N ARG A 16 -29.88 -4.50 10.04
CA ARG A 16 -29.50 -5.79 10.66
C ARG A 16 -29.04 -5.65 12.11
N SER A 17 -28.82 -4.42 12.60
CA SER A 17 -28.28 -4.15 13.94
C SER A 17 -29.08 -3.12 14.75
N ILE A 18 -30.35 -2.89 14.41
CA ILE A 18 -31.23 -1.95 15.14
C ILE A 18 -31.30 -2.25 16.64
N ASP A 19 -31.29 -3.52 17.01
CA ASP A 19 -31.45 -4.04 18.37
C ASP A 19 -30.13 -4.51 19.00
N LEU A 20 -28.97 -4.08 18.45
CA LEU A 20 -27.64 -4.56 18.82
C LEU A 20 -27.36 -4.42 20.33
N ASP A 21 -27.86 -3.37 20.97
CA ASP A 21 -27.68 -3.08 22.39
C ASP A 21 -28.44 -4.04 23.34
N THR A 22 -29.45 -4.74 22.82
CA THR A 22 -30.28 -5.69 23.59
C THR A 22 -29.82 -7.14 23.45
N LYS A 23 -28.91 -7.42 22.51
CA LYS A 23 -28.42 -8.77 22.22
C LYS A 23 -27.44 -9.26 23.29
N PRO A 24 -27.40 -10.57 23.58
CA PRO A 24 -26.31 -11.16 24.36
C PRO A 24 -24.96 -10.89 23.71
N THR A 25 -23.89 -10.81 24.51
CA THR A 25 -22.53 -10.48 24.04
C THR A 25 -22.08 -11.31 22.84
N GLU A 26 -22.34 -12.62 22.83
CA GLU A 26 -21.99 -13.51 21.71
C GLU A 26 -22.70 -13.09 20.41
N GLU A 27 -23.98 -12.72 20.50
CA GLU A 27 -24.76 -12.26 19.36
C GLU A 27 -24.35 -10.87 18.87
N VAL A 28 -23.91 -9.99 19.77
CA VAL A 28 -23.30 -8.70 19.41
C VAL A 28 -22.04 -8.95 18.58
N VAL A 29 -21.14 -9.80 19.06
CA VAL A 29 -19.90 -10.15 18.35
C VAL A 29 -20.21 -10.79 17.00
N ARG A 30 -21.14 -11.74 16.94
CA ARG A 30 -21.58 -12.38 15.68
C ARG A 30 -22.15 -11.35 14.70
N SER A 31 -22.90 -10.36 15.17
CA SER A 31 -23.45 -9.30 14.32
C SER A 31 -22.34 -8.42 13.73
N ILE A 32 -21.30 -8.12 14.51
CA ILE A 32 -20.12 -7.37 14.03
C ILE A 32 -19.37 -8.18 12.97
N LEU A 33 -19.06 -9.45 13.25
CA LEU A 33 -18.28 -10.29 12.33
C LEU A 33 -19.02 -10.56 11.01
N ALA A 34 -20.35 -10.73 11.06
CA ALA A 34 -21.16 -10.89 9.85
C ALA A 34 -21.13 -9.66 8.94
N GLU A 35 -20.94 -8.46 9.50
CA GLU A 35 -20.72 -7.24 8.73
C GLU A 35 -19.30 -7.22 8.14
N ASP A 36 -18.28 -7.57 8.93
CA ASP A 36 -16.88 -7.59 8.47
C ASP A 36 -16.64 -8.56 7.29
N GLU A 37 -17.36 -9.69 7.24
CA GLU A 37 -17.31 -10.65 6.11
C GLU A 37 -17.62 -10.01 4.75
N THR A 38 -18.39 -8.91 4.73
CA THR A 38 -18.78 -8.22 3.49
C THR A 38 -17.67 -7.35 2.89
N VAL A 39 -16.66 -6.98 3.69
CA VAL A 39 -15.64 -5.98 3.33
C VAL A 39 -14.79 -6.46 2.15
N ALA A 40 -14.37 -7.72 2.14
CA ALA A 40 -13.51 -8.24 1.09
C ALA A 40 -14.18 -8.22 -0.30
N ALA A 41 -15.49 -8.50 -0.36
CA ALA A 41 -16.25 -8.42 -1.60
C ALA A 41 -16.35 -6.97 -2.11
N ALA A 42 -16.59 -6.01 -1.23
CA ALA A 42 -16.64 -4.58 -1.58
C ALA A 42 -15.30 -4.08 -2.13
N VAL A 43 -14.18 -4.49 -1.52
CA VAL A 43 -12.83 -4.15 -2.01
C VAL A 43 -12.53 -4.82 -3.35
N SER A 44 -12.91 -6.10 -3.51
CA SER A 44 -12.74 -6.82 -4.78
C SER A 44 -13.46 -6.14 -5.94
N ALA A 45 -14.66 -5.61 -5.71
CA ALA A 45 -15.46 -4.90 -6.71
C ALA A 45 -14.77 -3.65 -7.26
N VAL A 46 -13.87 -3.02 -6.49
CA VAL A 46 -13.09 -1.84 -6.93
C VAL A 46 -11.64 -2.18 -7.34
N GLY A 47 -11.34 -3.47 -7.54
CA GLY A 47 -10.03 -3.95 -8.00
C GLY A 47 -9.47 -3.22 -9.23
N PRO A 48 -10.26 -2.94 -10.29
CA PRO A 48 -9.78 -2.17 -11.44
C PRO A 48 -9.28 -0.76 -11.10
N GLN A 49 -9.93 -0.08 -10.15
CA GLN A 49 -9.55 1.25 -9.69
C GLN A 49 -8.30 1.19 -8.81
N ILE A 50 -8.17 0.16 -7.97
CA ILE A 50 -6.94 -0.12 -7.21
C ILE A 50 -5.78 -0.30 -8.19
N ALA A 51 -5.95 -1.08 -9.26
CA ALA A 51 -4.92 -1.29 -10.28
C ALA A 51 -4.50 0.02 -10.96
N ARG A 52 -5.46 0.90 -11.31
CA ARG A 52 -5.14 2.23 -11.86
C ARG A 52 -4.36 3.10 -10.87
N ALA A 53 -4.71 3.05 -9.58
CA ALA A 53 -3.97 3.76 -8.54
C ALA A 53 -2.54 3.19 -8.36
N VAL A 54 -2.37 1.88 -8.52
CA VAL A 54 -1.04 1.23 -8.54
C VAL A 54 -0.20 1.74 -9.71
N ASP A 55 -0.78 1.87 -10.91
CA ASP A 55 -0.04 2.37 -12.07
C ASP A 55 0.45 3.81 -11.86
N LEU A 56 -0.38 4.67 -11.25
CA LEU A 56 0.03 6.03 -10.85
C LEU A 56 1.15 6.01 -9.80
N ALA A 57 1.05 5.15 -8.79
CA ALA A 57 2.06 5.01 -7.75
C ALA A 57 3.40 4.52 -8.32
N VAL A 58 3.37 3.54 -9.22
CA VAL A 58 4.55 3.03 -9.91
C VAL A 58 5.19 4.10 -10.79
N ALA A 59 4.39 4.87 -11.52
CA ALA A 59 4.88 5.97 -12.36
C ALA A 59 5.57 7.05 -11.52
N ALA A 60 4.94 7.51 -10.43
CA ALA A 60 5.49 8.50 -9.51
C ALA A 60 6.85 8.04 -8.94
N LEU A 61 6.88 6.84 -8.37
CA LEU A 61 8.09 6.29 -7.75
C LEU A 61 9.21 6.02 -8.78
N SER A 62 8.86 5.57 -9.99
CA SER A 62 9.82 5.34 -11.07
C SER A 62 10.42 6.63 -11.62
N ALA A 63 9.65 7.73 -11.56
CA ALA A 63 10.11 9.08 -11.88
C ALA A 63 10.85 9.77 -10.70
N GLY A 64 11.14 9.02 -9.63
CA GLY A 64 11.85 9.51 -8.44
C GLY A 64 11.00 10.31 -7.46
N GLY A 65 9.70 10.45 -7.72
CA GLY A 65 8.74 11.12 -6.85
C GLY A 65 8.40 10.34 -5.58
N ARG A 66 7.42 10.87 -4.85
CA ARG A 66 6.93 10.39 -3.55
C ARG A 66 5.42 10.21 -3.59
N ILE A 67 4.90 9.47 -2.61
CA ILE A 67 3.48 9.26 -2.40
C ILE A 67 3.08 9.93 -1.09
N HIS A 68 2.07 10.80 -1.17
CA HIS A 68 1.51 11.51 -0.04
C HIS A 68 0.13 10.92 0.31
N TYR A 69 0.03 10.23 1.45
CA TYR A 69 -1.26 9.88 2.02
C TYR A 69 -1.79 11.07 2.83
N VAL A 70 -3.03 11.49 2.58
CA VAL A 70 -3.64 12.63 3.31
C VAL A 70 -4.97 12.18 3.90
N GLY A 71 -5.13 12.29 5.22
CA GLY A 71 -6.36 11.86 5.88
C GLY A 71 -6.52 12.40 7.29
N SER A 72 -7.74 12.28 7.81
CA SER A 72 -8.08 12.58 9.21
C SER A 72 -8.46 11.30 9.96
N GLY A 73 -8.35 11.35 11.29
CA GLY A 73 -8.87 10.32 12.19
C GLY A 73 -8.40 8.93 11.81
N THR A 74 -9.32 7.96 11.76
CA THR A 74 -8.99 6.57 11.42
C THR A 74 -8.41 6.44 10.01
N SER A 75 -8.94 7.17 9.03
CA SER A 75 -8.45 7.12 7.64
C SER A 75 -7.00 7.60 7.54
N GLY A 76 -6.65 8.73 8.17
CA GLY A 76 -5.27 9.20 8.22
C GLY A 76 -4.34 8.21 8.94
N ARG A 77 -4.79 7.60 10.05
CA ARG A 77 -4.01 6.57 10.77
C ARG A 77 -3.77 5.31 9.92
N MET A 78 -4.70 4.91 9.06
CA MET A 78 -4.48 3.82 8.10
C MET A 78 -3.37 4.17 7.09
N GLY A 79 -3.34 5.42 6.61
CA GLY A 79 -2.26 5.92 5.76
C GLY A 79 -0.90 5.89 6.47
N VAL A 80 -0.85 6.32 7.74
CA VAL A 80 0.37 6.22 8.57
C VAL A 80 0.82 4.76 8.70
N LEU A 81 -0.09 3.85 9.04
CA LEU A 81 0.22 2.43 9.25
C LEU A 81 0.83 1.80 7.99
N ASP A 82 0.23 2.03 6.81
CA ASP A 82 0.78 1.51 5.56
C ASP A 82 2.17 2.09 5.28
N ALA A 83 2.34 3.41 5.36
CA ALA A 83 3.61 4.08 5.06
C ALA A 83 4.78 3.58 5.92
N VAL A 84 4.59 3.42 7.22
CA VAL A 84 5.67 2.99 8.14
C VAL A 84 6.09 1.52 7.94
N GLU A 85 5.22 0.69 7.37
CA GLU A 85 5.50 -0.72 7.10
C GLU A 85 6.32 -0.93 5.81
N LEU A 86 6.35 0.04 4.89
CA LEU A 86 7.03 -0.12 3.60
C LEU A 86 8.55 -0.05 3.68
N LEU A 87 9.10 0.73 4.61
CA LEU A 87 10.54 0.79 4.85
C LEU A 87 11.10 -0.58 5.30
N PRO A 88 10.62 -1.21 6.40
CA PRO A 88 11.15 -2.52 6.82
C PRO A 88 10.83 -3.65 5.83
N THR A 89 9.73 -3.55 5.07
CA THR A 89 9.27 -4.60 4.15
C THR A 89 9.97 -4.54 2.79
N TYR A 90 10.08 -3.36 2.18
CA TYR A 90 10.54 -3.18 0.80
C TYR A 90 11.76 -2.26 0.67
N ARG A 91 12.30 -1.77 1.79
CA ARG A 91 13.42 -0.82 1.83
C ARG A 91 13.13 0.39 0.95
N VAL A 92 11.91 0.92 1.05
CA VAL A 92 11.41 1.98 0.16
C VAL A 92 11.99 3.37 0.47
N GLY A 93 12.90 3.51 1.44
CA GLY A 93 13.31 4.83 1.96
C GLY A 93 12.28 5.40 2.93
N ASP A 94 12.68 6.33 3.79
CA ASP A 94 11.81 7.03 4.72
C ASP A 94 11.13 8.27 4.10
N ASP A 95 11.52 8.64 2.88
CA ASP A 95 11.02 9.81 2.14
C ASP A 95 9.94 9.47 1.09
N LYS A 96 9.84 8.20 0.65
CA LYS A 96 8.98 7.84 -0.49
C LYS A 96 7.50 7.77 -0.19
N PHE A 97 7.12 7.53 1.07
CA PHE A 97 5.74 7.53 1.51
C PHE A 97 5.62 8.44 2.71
N THR A 98 4.87 9.53 2.57
CA THR A 98 4.62 10.49 3.65
C THR A 98 3.14 10.50 3.99
N ALA A 99 2.81 10.26 5.26
CA ALA A 99 1.45 10.33 5.74
C ALA A 99 1.18 11.65 6.46
N HIS A 100 0.24 12.41 5.92
CA HIS A 100 -0.25 13.68 6.45
C HIS A 100 -1.55 13.43 7.21
N LEU A 101 -1.43 13.39 8.53
CA LEU A 101 -2.55 13.20 9.44
C LEU A 101 -3.05 14.58 9.91
N ALA A 102 -4.33 14.87 9.69
CA ALA A 102 -4.98 16.06 10.23
C ALA A 102 -4.76 16.16 11.76
N GLY A 103 -4.33 17.33 12.25
CA GLY A 103 -3.94 17.52 13.65
C GLY A 103 -2.50 17.10 13.98
N GLY A 104 -1.72 16.64 12.99
CA GLY A 104 -0.30 16.35 13.10
C GLY A 104 0.02 15.02 13.80
N PRO A 105 1.31 14.77 14.15
CA PRO A 105 1.74 13.49 14.72
C PRO A 105 1.04 13.09 16.02
N GLY A 106 0.67 14.07 16.87
CA GLY A 106 -0.07 13.82 18.11
C GLY A 106 -1.45 13.21 17.88
N ALA A 107 -2.05 13.45 16.71
CA ALA A 107 -3.35 12.90 16.33
C ALA A 107 -3.33 11.37 16.17
N MET A 108 -2.14 10.75 16.10
CA MET A 108 -1.98 9.30 16.11
C MET A 108 -2.50 8.69 17.42
N SER A 109 -2.26 9.36 18.55
CA SER A 109 -2.61 8.86 19.90
C SER A 109 -3.91 9.43 20.44
N LEU A 110 -4.25 10.68 20.12
CA LEU A 110 -5.43 11.38 20.63
C LEU A 110 -6.18 12.05 19.48
N ALA A 111 -7.50 11.95 19.43
CA ALA A 111 -8.27 12.68 18.42
C ALA A 111 -8.12 14.19 18.62
N VAL A 112 -8.00 14.93 17.53
CA VAL A 112 -7.93 16.40 17.53
C VAL A 112 -9.24 16.91 16.92
N GLU A 113 -10.05 17.56 17.74
CA GLU A 113 -11.35 18.10 17.33
C GLU A 113 -11.18 19.22 16.29
N GLY A 114 -12.02 19.22 15.25
CA GLY A 114 -12.03 20.25 14.19
C GLY A 114 -10.89 20.18 13.16
N ALA A 115 -9.86 19.36 13.38
CA ALA A 115 -8.73 19.27 12.44
C ALA A 115 -9.13 18.78 11.03
N GLU A 116 -10.24 18.05 10.93
CA GLU A 116 -10.73 17.50 9.67
C GLU A 116 -11.51 18.49 8.81
N ASP A 117 -11.96 19.58 9.43
CA ASP A 117 -12.79 20.62 8.82
C ASP A 117 -11.95 21.77 8.20
N ASP A 118 -10.62 21.66 8.22
CA ASP A 118 -9.69 22.67 7.73
C ASP A 118 -9.13 22.32 6.33
N PRO A 119 -9.70 22.84 5.23
CA PRO A 119 -9.19 22.61 3.88
C PRO A 119 -7.84 23.31 3.63
N GLU A 120 -7.55 24.44 4.28
CA GLU A 120 -6.29 25.17 4.09
C GLU A 120 -5.12 24.39 4.68
N ALA A 121 -5.30 23.76 5.84
CA ALA A 121 -4.34 22.83 6.41
C ALA A 121 -4.09 21.62 5.51
N GLY A 122 -5.13 21.15 4.80
CA GLY A 122 -5.02 20.10 3.79
C GLY A 122 -4.13 20.50 2.62
N ALA A 123 -4.40 21.68 2.06
CA ALA A 123 -3.59 22.25 0.98
C ALA A 123 -2.13 22.46 1.42
N ALA A 124 -1.91 22.98 2.63
CA ALA A 124 -0.59 23.21 3.19
C ALA A 124 0.20 21.90 3.37
N ALA A 125 -0.46 20.79 3.74
CA ALA A 125 0.21 19.50 3.93
C ALA A 125 0.90 18.98 2.66
N VAL A 126 0.39 19.33 1.49
CA VAL A 126 0.95 18.91 0.20
C VAL A 126 1.70 20.03 -0.51
N ALA A 127 1.90 21.20 0.10
CA ALA A 127 2.55 22.36 -0.53
C ALA A 127 3.94 22.03 -1.10
N GLU A 128 4.72 21.20 -0.40
CA GLU A 128 6.08 20.77 -0.79
C GLU A 128 6.11 19.52 -1.69
N ALA A 129 4.96 19.03 -2.18
CA ALA A 129 4.91 17.90 -3.11
C ALA A 129 5.64 18.26 -4.44
N GLY A 130 6.53 17.39 -4.90
CA GLY A 130 7.30 17.58 -6.14
C GLY A 130 6.47 17.30 -7.39
N PRO A 131 6.99 17.65 -8.59
CA PRO A 131 6.26 17.53 -9.86
C PRO A 131 5.95 16.09 -10.29
N ASN A 132 6.61 15.10 -9.69
CA ASN A 132 6.41 13.67 -9.97
C ASN A 132 5.69 12.96 -8.82
N ASP A 133 5.22 13.70 -7.82
CA ASP A 133 4.61 13.11 -6.63
C ASP A 133 3.13 12.78 -6.87
N LEU A 134 2.62 11.81 -6.11
CA LEU A 134 1.23 11.36 -6.14
C LEU A 134 0.56 11.71 -4.81
N VAL A 135 -0.64 12.30 -4.87
CA VAL A 135 -1.44 12.59 -3.66
C VAL A 135 -2.63 11.64 -3.58
N ILE A 136 -2.76 10.94 -2.46
CA ILE A 136 -3.81 9.96 -2.18
C ILE A 136 -4.60 10.40 -0.95
N GLY A 137 -5.84 10.84 -1.17
CA GLY A 137 -6.78 11.24 -0.14
C GLY A 137 -7.51 10.06 0.48
N LEU A 138 -7.61 10.04 1.82
CA LEU A 138 -8.26 8.98 2.61
C LEU A 138 -9.41 9.58 3.42
N ALA A 139 -10.65 9.33 3.01
CA ALA A 139 -11.84 9.80 3.73
C ALA A 139 -12.98 8.79 3.60
N ALA A 140 -13.35 8.10 4.68
CA ALA A 140 -14.43 7.11 4.63
C ALA A 140 -15.73 7.67 4.04
N SER A 141 -16.13 8.86 4.49
CA SER A 141 -17.33 9.57 4.00
C SER A 141 -17.18 10.12 2.57
N GLY A 142 -15.94 10.26 2.09
CA GLY A 142 -15.62 10.87 0.81
C GLY A 142 -15.85 12.39 0.73
N ARG A 143 -15.99 13.08 1.87
CA ARG A 143 -16.32 14.52 1.95
C ARG A 143 -15.49 15.35 2.93
N THR A 144 -14.46 14.77 3.55
CA THR A 144 -13.67 15.43 4.60
C THR A 144 -12.93 16.67 4.06
N PRO A 145 -13.19 17.90 4.57
CA PRO A 145 -12.60 19.14 4.04
C PRO A 145 -11.07 19.16 3.97
N TYR A 146 -10.37 18.69 5.01
CA TYR A 146 -8.90 18.55 5.01
C TYR A 146 -8.39 17.73 3.81
N VAL A 147 -9.07 16.63 3.49
CA VAL A 147 -8.72 15.79 2.34
C VAL A 147 -9.05 16.50 1.03
N GLY A 148 -10.21 17.18 0.97
CA GLY A 148 -10.61 17.96 -0.20
C GLY A 148 -9.63 19.07 -0.56
N GLY A 149 -9.18 19.84 0.43
CA GLY A 149 -8.18 20.89 0.23
C GLY A 149 -6.85 20.38 -0.32
N ALA A 150 -6.38 19.24 0.17
CA ALA A 150 -5.16 18.61 -0.34
C ALA A 150 -5.30 18.13 -1.79
N LEU A 151 -6.42 17.47 -2.13
CA LEU A 151 -6.68 16.99 -3.50
C LEU A 151 -6.83 18.17 -4.48
N ALA A 152 -7.53 19.23 -4.08
CA ALA A 152 -7.68 20.44 -4.88
C ALA A 152 -6.32 21.10 -5.16
N ALA A 153 -5.51 21.33 -4.11
CA ALA A 153 -4.19 21.93 -4.25
C ALA A 153 -3.22 21.09 -5.10
N ALA A 154 -3.27 19.76 -4.98
CA ALA A 154 -2.49 18.85 -5.81
C ALA A 154 -2.89 18.98 -7.29
N ARG A 155 -4.19 19.00 -7.57
CA ARG A 155 -4.74 19.12 -8.92
C ARG A 155 -4.41 20.46 -9.58
N GLU A 156 -4.49 21.57 -8.85
CA GLU A 156 -4.10 22.90 -9.34
C GLU A 156 -2.64 22.94 -9.82
N ARG A 157 -1.79 22.09 -9.24
CA ARG A 157 -0.37 21.95 -9.59
C ARG A 157 -0.11 20.87 -10.63
N GLY A 158 -1.15 20.23 -11.15
CA GLY A 158 -1.07 19.16 -12.15
C GLY A 158 -0.53 17.83 -11.62
N LEU A 159 -0.56 17.62 -10.29
CA LEU A 159 -0.16 16.35 -9.70
C LEU A 159 -1.28 15.32 -9.84
N PRO A 160 -0.95 14.04 -10.11
CA PRO A 160 -1.94 12.98 -10.13
C PRO A 160 -2.57 12.81 -8.75
N THR A 161 -3.89 12.56 -8.73
CA THR A 161 -4.65 12.41 -7.48
C THR A 161 -5.48 11.13 -7.42
N VAL A 162 -5.54 10.52 -6.23
CA VAL A 162 -6.38 9.36 -5.93
C VAL A 162 -7.25 9.66 -4.72
N LEU A 163 -8.51 9.23 -4.72
CA LEU A 163 -9.38 9.22 -3.54
C LEU A 163 -9.68 7.78 -3.14
N ILE A 164 -9.56 7.45 -1.86
CA ILE A 164 -10.05 6.19 -1.27
C ILE A 164 -11.14 6.51 -0.25
N ALA A 165 -12.36 6.04 -0.53
CA ALA A 165 -13.53 6.25 0.32
C ALA A 165 -14.42 5.00 0.39
N ALA A 166 -15.33 4.98 1.36
CA ALA A 166 -16.32 3.91 1.55
C ALA A 166 -17.73 4.29 1.06
N ASN A 167 -17.83 5.45 0.40
CA ASN A 167 -19.07 6.01 -0.11
C ASN A 167 -19.03 6.00 -1.66
N PRO A 168 -19.92 5.25 -2.34
CA PRO A 168 -19.95 5.20 -3.81
C PRO A 168 -20.35 6.55 -4.44
N ASN A 169 -20.95 7.46 -3.67
CA ASN A 169 -21.32 8.81 -4.09
C ASN A 169 -20.42 9.87 -3.42
N ALA A 170 -19.15 9.55 -3.17
CA ALA A 170 -18.19 10.44 -2.53
C ALA A 170 -18.09 11.79 -3.28
N PRO A 171 -18.41 12.94 -2.64
CA PRO A 171 -18.31 14.25 -3.29
C PRO A 171 -16.91 14.56 -3.79
N LEU A 172 -15.87 14.17 -3.04
CA LEU A 172 -14.49 14.43 -3.42
C LEU A 172 -14.02 13.62 -4.65
N ALA A 173 -14.83 12.69 -5.19
CA ALA A 173 -14.45 11.89 -6.34
C ALA A 173 -14.14 12.75 -7.58
N GLU A 174 -14.77 13.92 -7.72
CA GLU A 174 -14.51 14.85 -8.82
C GLU A 174 -13.12 15.52 -8.75
N HIS A 175 -12.49 15.51 -7.58
CA HIS A 175 -11.14 16.04 -7.36
C HIS A 175 -10.03 14.98 -7.54
N ALA A 176 -10.40 13.73 -7.87
CA ALA A 176 -9.47 12.62 -8.04
C ALA A 176 -9.43 12.11 -9.50
N ASP A 177 -8.23 11.87 -10.03
CA ASP A 177 -8.06 11.21 -11.33
C ASP A 177 -8.46 9.72 -11.27
N VAL A 178 -8.32 9.12 -10.08
CA VAL A 178 -8.83 7.78 -9.76
C VAL A 178 -9.59 7.81 -8.42
N ALA A 179 -10.88 7.50 -8.46
CA ALA A 179 -11.68 7.30 -7.26
C ALA A 179 -11.84 5.80 -6.97
N VAL A 180 -11.32 5.34 -5.83
CA VAL A 180 -11.46 3.97 -5.29
C VAL A 180 -12.55 4.00 -4.21
N LEU A 181 -13.79 3.70 -4.61
CA LEU A 181 -14.98 3.86 -3.77
C LEU A 181 -15.57 2.51 -3.38
N ALA A 182 -15.07 1.92 -2.28
CA ALA A 182 -15.52 0.60 -1.83
C ALA A 182 -16.84 0.72 -1.05
N ASP A 183 -17.96 0.32 -1.65
CA ASP A 183 -19.27 0.36 -0.98
C ASP A 183 -19.38 -0.72 0.11
N THR A 184 -19.05 -0.36 1.34
CA THR A 184 -19.18 -1.26 2.50
C THR A 184 -20.58 -1.26 3.12
N GLY A 185 -21.49 -0.43 2.61
CA GLY A 185 -22.82 -0.21 3.19
C GLY A 185 -22.81 0.39 4.61
N PRO A 186 -23.98 0.42 5.28
CA PRO A 186 -24.13 0.94 6.64
C PRO A 186 -23.27 0.20 7.66
N GLU A 187 -22.67 0.92 8.61
CA GLU A 187 -21.89 0.33 9.69
C GLU A 187 -22.77 -0.36 10.73
N VAL A 188 -22.24 -1.37 11.44
CA VAL A 188 -22.98 -2.09 12.50
C VAL A 188 -23.40 -1.15 13.63
N ILE A 189 -22.58 -0.13 13.92
CA ILE A 189 -22.94 1.05 14.70
C ILE A 189 -22.99 2.22 13.71
N THR A 190 -24.16 2.84 13.54
CA THR A 190 -24.37 3.96 12.61
C THR A 190 -23.26 5.01 12.71
N GLY A 191 -22.64 5.36 11.58
CA GLY A 191 -21.58 6.37 11.51
C GLY A 191 -20.20 5.93 12.01
N SER A 192 -20.06 4.74 12.63
CA SER A 192 -18.78 4.25 13.16
C SER A 192 -17.86 3.69 12.07
N THR A 193 -17.45 4.54 11.12
CA THR A 193 -16.59 4.22 9.97
C THR A 193 -15.18 3.72 10.32
N ARG A 194 -14.80 3.74 11.60
CA ARG A 194 -13.61 3.05 12.10
C ARG A 194 -13.70 1.50 11.96
N MET A 195 -14.85 0.98 11.55
CA MET A 195 -15.13 -0.45 11.41
C MET A 195 -14.94 -0.88 9.94
N LYS A 196 -16.01 -1.20 9.20
CA LYS A 196 -15.89 -1.76 7.84
C LYS A 196 -15.17 -0.83 6.89
N ALA A 197 -15.49 0.47 6.90
CA ALA A 197 -14.86 1.43 6.02
C ALA A 197 -13.34 1.52 6.24
N ALA A 198 -12.87 1.54 7.49
CA ALA A 198 -11.45 1.50 7.82
C ALA A 198 -10.78 0.16 7.45
N SER A 199 -11.47 -0.97 7.66
CA SER A 199 -11.00 -2.28 7.21
C SER A 199 -10.83 -2.35 5.70
N ALA A 200 -11.79 -1.79 4.94
CA ALA A 200 -11.70 -1.66 3.48
C ALA A 200 -10.50 -0.77 3.08
N GLN A 201 -10.33 0.39 3.72
CA GLN A 201 -9.18 1.27 3.47
C GLN A 201 -7.86 0.56 3.72
N LYS A 202 -7.73 -0.22 4.80
CA LYS A 202 -6.52 -1.02 5.07
C LYS A 202 -6.26 -2.03 3.95
N MET A 203 -7.27 -2.78 3.52
CA MET A 203 -7.14 -3.76 2.44
C MET A 203 -6.74 -3.10 1.11
N ILE A 204 -7.33 -1.94 0.80
CA ILE A 204 -7.00 -1.17 -0.40
C ILE A 204 -5.56 -0.66 -0.35
N LEU A 205 -5.16 -0.04 0.76
CA LEU A 205 -3.80 0.49 0.95
C LEU A 205 -2.77 -0.62 0.84
N ASN A 206 -2.96 -1.74 1.55
CA ASN A 206 -2.04 -2.87 1.46
C ASN A 206 -1.98 -3.47 0.05
N SER A 207 -3.11 -3.53 -0.66
CA SER A 207 -3.13 -4.00 -2.06
C SER A 207 -2.37 -3.04 -2.97
N LEU A 208 -2.60 -1.73 -2.83
CA LEU A 208 -1.97 -0.69 -3.62
C LEU A 208 -0.45 -0.66 -3.40
N SER A 209 -0.03 -0.52 -2.14
CA SER A 209 1.38 -0.38 -1.79
C SER A 209 2.16 -1.66 -2.10
N THR A 210 1.62 -2.84 -1.77
CA THR A 210 2.24 -4.13 -2.11
C THR A 210 2.35 -4.32 -3.62
N ALA A 211 1.28 -4.07 -4.38
CA ALA A 211 1.30 -4.24 -5.83
C ALA A 211 2.28 -3.27 -6.48
N ALA A 212 2.36 -2.01 -6.03
CA ALA A 212 3.36 -1.06 -6.50
C ALA A 212 4.79 -1.58 -6.26
N MET A 213 5.08 -2.14 -5.08
CA MET A 213 6.39 -2.70 -4.76
C MET A 213 6.72 -3.97 -5.58
N VAL A 214 5.73 -4.82 -5.85
CA VAL A 214 5.87 -5.96 -6.76
C VAL A 214 6.24 -5.47 -8.16
N ARG A 215 5.51 -4.47 -8.68
CA ARG A 215 5.79 -3.87 -10.00
C ARG A 215 7.14 -3.19 -10.04
N LEU A 216 7.62 -2.58 -8.96
CA LEU A 216 8.95 -1.96 -8.85
C LEU A 216 10.08 -2.99 -8.64
N GLY A 217 9.79 -4.30 -8.66
CA GLY A 217 10.80 -5.34 -8.59
C GLY A 217 11.35 -5.60 -7.18
N LYS A 218 10.61 -5.22 -6.14
CA LYS A 218 10.96 -5.50 -4.73
C LYS A 218 10.62 -6.92 -4.27
N VAL A 219 9.91 -7.68 -5.12
CA VAL A 219 9.43 -9.04 -4.84
C VAL A 219 9.79 -9.96 -6.02
N TYR A 220 10.34 -11.14 -5.72
CA TYR A 220 10.57 -12.21 -6.71
C TYR A 220 9.71 -13.41 -6.37
N SER A 221 8.93 -13.91 -7.32
CA SER A 221 7.85 -14.88 -7.02
C SER A 221 6.93 -14.30 -5.94
N ASN A 222 6.90 -14.90 -4.75
CA ASN A 222 6.23 -14.40 -3.54
C ASN A 222 7.23 -14.11 -2.40
N LEU A 223 8.52 -13.89 -2.73
CA LEU A 223 9.60 -13.65 -1.77
C LEU A 223 9.97 -12.16 -1.72
N MET A 224 10.00 -11.62 -0.50
CA MET A 224 10.34 -10.23 -0.18
C MET A 224 11.85 -9.96 -0.29
N ILE A 225 12.39 -9.94 -1.50
CA ILE A 225 13.84 -9.95 -1.77
C ILE A 225 14.58 -8.65 -1.45
N ASP A 226 13.88 -7.58 -1.05
CA ASP A 226 14.50 -6.29 -0.71
C ASP A 226 14.22 -5.85 0.74
N MET A 227 13.96 -6.81 1.63
CA MET A 227 13.78 -6.57 3.07
C MET A 227 15.04 -6.03 3.75
N MET A 228 14.88 -5.27 4.84
CA MET A 228 16.01 -4.83 5.69
C MET A 228 16.23 -5.81 6.85
N PRO A 229 17.33 -6.59 6.88
CA PRO A 229 17.60 -7.50 7.99
C PRO A 229 18.16 -6.75 9.21
N THR A 230 17.31 -6.05 9.95
CA THR A 230 17.69 -5.24 11.13
C THR A 230 17.94 -6.04 12.40
N ASN A 231 17.67 -7.35 12.40
CA ASN A 231 17.85 -8.24 13.55
C ASN A 231 18.17 -9.68 13.11
N GLU A 232 18.60 -10.53 14.05
CA GLU A 232 18.96 -11.92 13.79
C GLU A 232 17.81 -12.74 13.20
N LYS A 233 16.58 -12.53 13.67
CA LYS A 233 15.37 -13.17 13.12
C LYS A 233 15.20 -12.88 11.63
N LEU A 234 15.48 -11.64 11.21
CA LEU A 234 15.39 -11.24 9.81
C LEU A 234 16.56 -11.80 8.99
N ARG A 235 17.77 -11.93 9.54
CA ARG A 235 18.87 -12.65 8.87
C ARG A 235 18.52 -14.13 8.62
N ALA A 236 17.98 -14.82 9.63
CA ALA A 236 17.50 -16.20 9.49
C ALA A 236 16.33 -16.31 8.48
N ARG A 237 15.49 -15.28 8.37
CA ARG A 237 14.46 -15.21 7.32
C ARG A 237 15.08 -15.08 5.93
N SER A 238 16.12 -14.25 5.74
CA SER A 238 16.82 -14.12 4.47
C SER A 238 17.37 -15.45 3.97
N VAL A 239 18.05 -16.23 4.83
CA VAL A 239 18.58 -17.55 4.45
C VAL A 239 17.46 -18.51 4.05
N ARG A 240 16.38 -18.59 4.84
CA ARG A 240 15.22 -19.44 4.50
C ARG A 240 14.58 -19.07 3.17
N MET A 241 14.49 -17.78 2.86
CA MET A 241 13.98 -17.34 1.55
C MET A 241 14.91 -17.75 0.41
N LEU A 242 16.22 -17.69 0.60
CA LEU A 242 17.17 -18.16 -0.41
C LEU A 242 17.04 -19.67 -0.63
N VAL A 243 16.90 -20.46 0.43
CA VAL A 243 16.62 -21.91 0.34
C VAL A 243 15.34 -22.15 -0.46
N GLN A 244 14.23 -21.49 -0.11
CA GLN A 244 12.96 -21.61 -0.81
C GLN A 244 13.02 -21.14 -2.28
N GLY A 245 13.76 -20.06 -2.55
CA GLY A 245 13.82 -19.44 -3.87
C GLY A 245 14.79 -20.11 -4.83
N SER A 246 15.85 -20.75 -4.32
CA SER A 246 16.91 -21.36 -5.13
C SER A 246 16.91 -22.89 -5.11
N GLY A 247 16.39 -23.50 -4.06
CA GLY A 247 16.50 -24.94 -3.81
C GLY A 247 17.86 -25.40 -3.26
N ALA A 248 18.81 -24.48 -3.04
CA ALA A 248 20.10 -24.80 -2.41
C ALA A 248 19.95 -25.06 -0.91
N ASP A 249 20.92 -25.76 -0.32
CA ASP A 249 20.95 -26.01 1.12
C ASP A 249 21.23 -24.74 1.94
N GLU A 250 20.94 -24.81 3.24
CA GLU A 250 21.04 -23.69 4.17
C GLU A 250 22.47 -23.14 4.29
N GLN A 251 23.47 -24.02 4.33
CA GLN A 251 24.88 -23.62 4.46
C GLN A 251 25.31 -22.82 3.23
N ARG A 252 25.04 -23.34 2.04
CA ARG A 252 25.34 -22.65 0.78
C ARG A 252 24.63 -21.30 0.69
N CYS A 253 23.36 -21.24 1.08
CA CYS A 253 22.60 -19.99 1.10
C CYS A 253 23.19 -18.96 2.07
N ALA A 254 23.62 -19.37 3.26
CA ALA A 254 24.25 -18.49 4.25
C ALA A 254 25.60 -17.94 3.76
N GLU A 255 26.43 -18.79 3.15
CA GLU A 255 27.72 -18.39 2.57
C GLU A 255 27.54 -17.37 1.44
N VAL A 256 26.64 -17.64 0.48
CA VAL A 256 26.38 -16.72 -0.64
C VAL A 256 25.75 -15.42 -0.17
N LEU A 257 24.86 -15.46 0.83
CA LEU A 257 24.29 -14.25 1.43
C LEU A 257 25.37 -13.39 2.11
N ALA A 258 26.32 -14.01 2.80
CA ALA A 258 27.44 -13.30 3.41
C ALA A 258 28.35 -12.65 2.35
N GLN A 259 28.68 -13.37 1.28
CA GLN A 259 29.43 -12.84 0.14
C GLN A 259 28.70 -11.70 -0.58
N ALA A 260 27.37 -11.75 -0.61
CA ALA A 260 26.51 -10.69 -1.14
C ALA A 260 26.30 -9.52 -0.17
N GLY A 261 26.97 -9.47 0.99
CA GLY A 261 26.81 -8.39 1.96
C GLY A 261 25.41 -8.30 2.57
N GLY A 262 24.66 -9.40 2.59
CA GLY A 262 23.27 -9.44 3.05
C GLY A 262 22.22 -9.04 1.99
N GLU A 263 22.63 -8.78 0.74
CA GLU A 263 21.72 -8.46 -0.36
C GLU A 263 21.01 -9.72 -0.90
N VAL A 264 19.75 -9.93 -0.49
CA VAL A 264 18.97 -11.13 -0.86
C VAL A 264 18.76 -11.22 -2.37
N ARG A 265 18.42 -10.11 -3.05
CA ARG A 265 18.27 -10.07 -4.52
C ARG A 265 19.52 -10.55 -5.26
N LEU A 266 20.70 -10.12 -4.82
CA LEU A 266 21.98 -10.51 -5.40
C LEU A 266 22.31 -11.98 -5.10
N ALA A 267 22.20 -12.38 -3.84
CA ALA A 267 22.46 -13.75 -3.41
C ALA A 267 21.57 -14.74 -4.16
N LEU A 268 20.28 -14.43 -4.30
CA LEU A 268 19.32 -15.26 -5.05
C LEU A 268 19.71 -15.39 -6.52
N THR A 269 20.16 -14.30 -7.15
CA THR A 269 20.60 -14.33 -8.56
C THR A 269 21.82 -15.23 -8.73
N ALA A 270 22.81 -15.13 -7.83
CA ALA A 270 24.00 -15.98 -7.86
C ALA A 270 23.64 -17.46 -7.69
N LEU A 271 22.76 -17.78 -6.73
CA LEU A 271 22.31 -19.16 -6.47
C LEU A 271 21.53 -19.74 -7.66
N LEU A 272 20.60 -18.98 -8.26
CA LEU A 272 19.79 -19.45 -9.39
C LEU A 272 20.61 -19.69 -10.66
N ALA A 273 21.64 -18.88 -10.89
CA ALA A 273 22.53 -19.02 -12.04
C ALA A 273 23.70 -20.00 -11.79
N ASP A 274 23.91 -20.39 -10.53
CA ASP A 274 25.07 -21.15 -10.05
C ASP A 274 26.42 -20.52 -10.46
N VAL A 275 26.57 -19.23 -10.13
CA VAL A 275 27.78 -18.45 -10.44
C VAL A 275 28.32 -17.71 -9.21
N PRO A 276 29.58 -17.24 -9.23
CA PRO A 276 30.11 -16.36 -8.19
C PRO A 276 29.29 -15.06 -8.04
N VAL A 277 29.21 -14.54 -6.82
CA VAL A 277 28.47 -13.30 -6.49
C VAL A 277 28.92 -12.10 -7.34
N ALA A 278 30.21 -12.02 -7.69
CA ALA A 278 30.73 -10.96 -8.56
C ALA A 278 30.08 -10.97 -9.96
N ALA A 279 29.98 -12.15 -10.60
CA ALA A 279 29.34 -12.28 -11.91
C ALA A 279 27.83 -11.98 -11.84
N ALA A 280 27.15 -12.41 -10.78
CA ALA A 280 25.75 -12.08 -10.55
C ALA A 280 25.53 -10.56 -10.37
N ARG A 281 26.46 -9.87 -9.71
CA ARG A 281 26.42 -8.42 -9.49
C ARG A 281 26.53 -7.66 -10.82
N GLU A 282 27.47 -8.06 -11.68
CA GLU A 282 27.61 -7.49 -13.03
C GLU A 282 26.36 -7.72 -13.88
N ALA A 283 25.80 -8.94 -13.83
CA ALA A 283 24.58 -9.28 -14.57
C ALA A 283 23.37 -8.46 -14.11
N LEU A 284 23.21 -8.24 -12.80
CA LEU A 284 22.15 -7.38 -12.24
C LEU A 284 22.36 -5.90 -12.57
N ALA A 285 23.60 -5.42 -12.60
CA ALA A 285 23.89 -4.05 -13.03
C ALA A 285 23.46 -3.82 -14.49
N ALA A 286 23.61 -4.83 -15.35
CA ALA A 286 23.12 -4.82 -16.74
C ALA A 286 21.60 -5.10 -16.88
N CYS A 287 20.92 -5.46 -15.78
CA CYS A 287 19.51 -5.80 -15.69
C CYS A 287 18.86 -5.13 -14.45
N PRO A 288 18.87 -3.78 -14.35
CA PRO A 288 18.32 -3.08 -13.19
C PRO A 288 16.84 -3.39 -12.99
N ALA A 289 16.30 -3.14 -11.79
CA ALA A 289 14.86 -3.27 -11.60
C ALA A 289 14.14 -2.26 -12.50
N ALA A 290 13.06 -2.69 -13.16
CA ALA A 290 12.36 -1.88 -14.14
C ALA A 290 10.89 -2.29 -14.18
N ALA A 291 9.98 -1.37 -13.83
CA ALA A 291 8.58 -1.71 -13.63
C ALA A 291 7.80 -2.05 -14.92
N ASP A 292 8.36 -1.61 -16.04
CA ASP A 292 7.91 -1.89 -17.40
C ASP A 292 8.46 -3.20 -17.96
N ARG A 293 9.40 -3.90 -17.27
CA ARG A 293 9.93 -5.18 -17.74
C ARG A 293 8.87 -6.27 -17.68
N PRO A 294 8.38 -6.81 -18.82
CA PRO A 294 7.31 -7.80 -18.81
C PRO A 294 7.76 -9.09 -18.12
N GLY A 295 7.03 -9.50 -17.07
CA GLY A 295 7.26 -10.76 -16.35
C GLY A 295 8.52 -10.81 -15.47
N ASP A 296 9.36 -9.77 -15.44
CA ASP A 296 10.58 -9.73 -14.63
C ASP A 296 10.94 -8.32 -14.14
N PRO A 297 10.08 -7.67 -13.34
CA PRO A 297 10.37 -6.34 -12.83
C PRO A 297 11.66 -6.30 -11.97
N THR A 298 12.02 -7.43 -11.37
CA THR A 298 13.25 -7.59 -10.57
C THR A 298 14.54 -7.64 -11.39
N GLY A 299 14.46 -7.99 -12.69
CA GLY A 299 15.63 -8.26 -13.53
C GLY A 299 16.37 -9.56 -13.20
N ILE A 300 15.98 -10.31 -12.16
CA ILE A 300 16.64 -11.56 -11.75
C ILE A 300 16.51 -12.61 -12.85
N ARG A 301 15.32 -12.82 -13.40
CA ARG A 301 15.11 -13.87 -14.41
C ARG A 301 15.94 -13.58 -15.66
N THR A 302 15.99 -12.33 -16.06
CA THR A 302 16.78 -11.84 -17.20
C THR A 302 18.28 -11.98 -16.95
N ALA A 303 18.76 -11.60 -15.77
CA ALA A 303 20.17 -11.75 -15.38
C ALA A 303 20.59 -13.22 -15.35
N VAL A 304 19.79 -14.09 -14.73
CA VAL A 304 20.05 -15.54 -14.67
C VAL A 304 20.11 -16.15 -16.07
N GLN A 305 19.17 -15.78 -16.96
CA GLN A 305 19.17 -16.29 -18.33
C GLN A 305 20.44 -15.87 -19.10
N ARG A 306 20.86 -14.61 -18.98
CA ARG A 306 22.10 -14.12 -19.61
C ARG A 306 23.33 -14.88 -19.14
N LEU A 307 23.43 -15.16 -17.84
CA LEU A 307 24.55 -15.91 -17.26
C LEU A 307 24.60 -17.35 -17.79
N ARG A 308 23.44 -18.01 -17.88
CA ARG A 308 23.34 -19.37 -18.42
C ARG A 308 23.71 -19.44 -19.91
N ASP A 309 23.29 -18.45 -20.68
CA ASP A 309 23.62 -18.38 -22.11
C ASP A 309 25.11 -18.08 -22.36
N ALA A 310 25.74 -17.28 -21.50
CA ALA A 310 27.19 -17.06 -21.55
C ALA A 310 27.96 -18.35 -21.26
N ALA A 311 27.57 -19.11 -20.22
CA ALA A 311 28.22 -20.37 -19.86
C ALA A 311 28.15 -21.42 -21.00
N ARG A 312 27.04 -21.47 -21.74
CA ARG A 312 26.86 -22.36 -22.90
C ARG A 312 27.71 -22.00 -24.12
N LYS A 313 28.19 -20.76 -24.24
CA LYS A 313 29.04 -20.33 -25.35
C LYS A 313 30.53 -20.59 -25.09
N THR A 314 30.89 -20.78 -23.82
CA THR A 314 32.27 -21.02 -23.38
C THR A 314 32.60 -22.49 -23.13
N GLY A 315 31.61 -23.39 -23.15
CA GLY A 315 31.77 -24.83 -23.04
C GLY A 315 31.50 -25.53 -24.36
#